data_AF-A0AA49GEI9-F1
#
_entry.id   AF-A0AA49GEI9-F1
#
_cell.length_a   1.000
_cell.length_b   1.000
_cell.length_c   1.000
_cell.angle_alpha   90.00
_cell.angle_beta   90.00
_cell.angle_gamma   90.00
#
_symmetry.space_group_name_H-M   'P 1'
#
loop_
_entity.id
_entity.type
_entity.pdbx_description
1 polymer ?
#
loop_
_entity_poly.entity_id
_entity_poly.type
_entity_poly.pdbx_seq_one_letter_code
_entity_poly.pdbx_strand_id
1 'polypeptide(L)'
;MSTALNIANRYELKELELDALLEITQAINENLPEESLYKIYNFTLRANLKLSKLMLVVQDDKQWIPKLSFGTKKDYNSIDSNAYQIVEKGKILFPSDLVDSPFDEFDVAIPVYHKNDLLAVVFLGGVANAEEREYIENHLNFIQALSNIIMVAIENKKMARERLKQEVIAKEMEIAKKVQQLLFPKSLPENDNFSIDAHYSPHHTVGGDYYDWKSINEHQKMVCIADVSGKGVPAALLMSNFQASLRTLLRKTTDLEEIIHDLNYQVFESAKGENFITFFIAIIDLKEKTLKYVNAGHNPPFLVSSDHSIEKLEKGTLVLGALNEIPFLEIGTASIDSPQTLLLYTDGLTEAFNEAEEEFGPERVMEILSQYISATPERIISAILDKIDDFIGKRPLSDDITLLACKYHV
;
A
#
# COMPACT_ATOMS: atom_id res chain seq x y z
N MET A 1 5.67 70.55 -4.72
CA MET A 1 5.54 69.85 -6.02
C MET A 1 6.21 68.48 -6.02
N SER A 2 7.34 68.24 -5.35
CA SER A 2 8.00 66.90 -5.37
C SER A 2 7.27 65.81 -4.58
N THR A 3 6.53 66.14 -3.50
CA THR A 3 5.78 65.17 -2.69
C THR A 3 4.55 64.59 -3.41
N ALA A 4 3.82 65.41 -4.17
CA ALA A 4 2.64 64.95 -4.93
C ALA A 4 3.03 64.05 -6.11
N LEU A 5 4.14 64.36 -6.79
CA LEU A 5 4.69 63.55 -7.88
C LEU A 5 5.18 62.17 -7.37
N ASN A 6 5.76 62.14 -6.17
CA ASN A 6 6.22 60.90 -5.53
C ASN A 6 5.04 60.01 -5.06
N ILE A 7 3.91 60.61 -4.65
CA ILE A 7 2.69 59.87 -4.30
C ILE A 7 2.03 59.28 -5.55
N ALA A 8 1.93 60.03 -6.64
CA ALA A 8 1.35 59.55 -7.90
C ALA A 8 2.14 58.35 -8.47
N ASN A 9 3.47 58.45 -8.51
CA ASN A 9 4.32 57.35 -8.97
C ASN A 9 4.18 56.08 -8.10
N ARG A 10 4.05 56.23 -6.76
CA ARG A 10 3.82 55.09 -5.85
C ARG A 10 2.44 54.45 -6.05
N TYR A 11 1.43 55.25 -6.40
CA TYR A 11 0.08 54.75 -6.67
C TYR A 11 0.05 53.91 -7.96
N GLU A 12 0.61 54.42 -9.05
CA GLU A 12 0.70 53.71 -10.33
C GLU A 12 1.48 52.39 -10.20
N LEU A 13 2.58 52.38 -9.44
CA LEU A 13 3.33 51.16 -9.14
C LEU A 13 2.50 50.10 -8.39
N LYS A 14 1.69 50.53 -7.41
CA LYS A 14 0.82 49.61 -6.65
C LYS A 14 -0.34 49.08 -7.48
N GLU A 15 -0.82 49.86 -8.45
CA GLU A 15 -1.84 49.43 -9.42
C GLU A 15 -1.28 48.32 -10.32
N LEU A 16 -0.06 48.48 -10.84
CA LEU A 16 0.62 47.46 -11.65
C LEU A 16 0.87 46.14 -10.89
N GLU A 17 1.28 46.22 -9.61
CA GLU A 17 1.43 45.04 -8.76
C GLU A 17 0.08 44.31 -8.54
N LEU A 18 -1.01 45.06 -8.38
CA LEU A 18 -2.35 44.49 -8.19
C LEU A 18 -2.84 43.79 -9.46
N ASP A 19 -2.68 44.44 -10.62
CA ASP A 19 -3.05 43.87 -11.92
C ASP A 19 -2.28 42.58 -12.21
N ALA A 20 -0.98 42.56 -11.89
CA ALA A 20 -0.13 41.38 -11.98
C ALA A 20 -0.62 40.22 -11.10
N LEU A 21 -1.01 40.48 -9.85
CA LEU A 21 -1.57 39.47 -8.97
C LEU A 21 -2.91 38.94 -9.49
N LEU A 22 -3.72 39.82 -10.07
CA LEU A 22 -5.02 39.48 -10.64
C LEU A 22 -4.87 38.60 -11.89
N GLU A 23 -3.96 38.94 -12.80
CA GLU A 23 -3.64 38.16 -14.00
C GLU A 23 -3.21 36.73 -13.64
N ILE A 24 -2.29 36.59 -12.67
CA ILE A 24 -1.84 35.27 -12.21
C ILE A 24 -2.97 34.50 -11.54
N THR A 25 -3.81 35.16 -10.75
CA THR A 25 -4.96 34.52 -10.12
C THR A 25 -5.98 34.05 -11.16
N GLN A 26 -6.21 34.83 -12.22
CA GLN A 26 -7.04 34.42 -13.36
C GLN A 26 -6.46 33.22 -14.09
N ALA A 27 -5.16 33.23 -14.40
CA ALA A 27 -4.45 32.11 -15.01
C ALA A 27 -4.55 30.82 -14.18
N ILE A 28 -4.48 30.92 -12.85
CA ILE A 28 -4.67 29.80 -11.93
C ILE A 28 -6.12 29.29 -12.00
N ASN A 29 -7.11 30.18 -11.99
CA ASN A 29 -8.53 29.82 -12.08
C ASN A 29 -8.90 29.20 -13.43
N GLU A 30 -8.25 29.60 -14.52
CA GLU A 30 -8.36 28.99 -15.84
C GLU A 30 -7.63 27.63 -15.94
N ASN A 31 -7.00 27.18 -14.85
CA ASN A 31 -6.29 25.92 -14.73
C ASN A 31 -5.18 25.72 -15.79
N LEU A 32 -4.49 26.81 -16.15
CA LEU A 32 -3.42 26.78 -17.14
C LEU A 32 -2.31 25.76 -16.77
N PRO A 33 -1.59 25.20 -17.76
CA PRO A 33 -0.45 24.31 -17.50
C PRO A 33 0.60 24.95 -16.59
N GLU A 34 1.32 24.14 -15.82
CA GLU A 34 2.38 24.60 -14.90
C GLU A 34 3.44 25.45 -15.64
N GLU A 35 3.84 25.03 -16.84
CA GLU A 35 4.78 25.78 -17.69
C GLU A 35 4.25 27.18 -18.04
N SER A 36 2.94 27.31 -18.27
CA SER A 36 2.30 28.60 -18.52
C SER A 36 2.34 29.49 -17.28
N LEU A 37 2.13 28.94 -16.08
CA LEU A 37 2.22 29.69 -14.83
C LEU A 37 3.65 30.20 -14.57
N TYR A 38 4.68 29.39 -14.82
CA TYR A 38 6.07 29.86 -14.76
C TYR A 38 6.37 30.93 -15.80
N LYS A 39 5.83 30.81 -17.02
CA LYS A 39 5.99 31.83 -18.07
C LYS A 39 5.36 33.15 -17.63
N ILE A 40 4.11 33.14 -17.17
CA ILE A 40 3.41 34.33 -16.68
C ILE A 40 4.21 34.94 -15.52
N TYR A 41 4.60 34.15 -14.51
CA TYR A 41 5.46 34.61 -13.41
C TYR A 41 6.72 35.32 -13.89
N ASN A 42 7.46 34.70 -14.82
CA ASN A 42 8.67 35.27 -15.39
C ASN A 42 8.40 36.59 -16.12
N PHE A 43 7.34 36.67 -16.92
CA PHE A 43 6.95 37.90 -17.61
C PHE A 43 6.55 38.99 -16.63
N THR A 44 5.71 38.66 -15.64
CA THR A 44 5.23 39.59 -14.62
C THR A 44 6.38 40.19 -13.82
N LEU A 45 7.33 39.36 -13.35
CA LEU A 45 8.49 39.87 -12.61
C LEU A 45 9.40 40.72 -13.51
N ARG A 46 9.64 40.32 -14.75
CA ARG A 46 10.52 41.07 -15.67
C ARG A 46 9.90 42.37 -16.19
N ALA A 47 8.57 42.45 -16.29
CA ALA A 47 7.87 43.65 -16.73
C ALA A 47 7.79 44.70 -15.61
N ASN A 48 7.56 44.26 -14.37
CA ASN A 48 7.37 45.15 -13.23
C ASN A 48 8.68 45.48 -12.49
N LEU A 49 9.73 44.67 -12.66
CA LEU A 49 11.01 44.87 -12.01
C LEU A 49 12.10 45.04 -13.06
N LYS A 50 12.99 46.03 -12.87
CA LYS A 50 14.16 46.27 -13.72
C LYS A 50 15.28 45.23 -13.47
N LEU A 51 14.96 43.94 -13.57
CA LEU A 51 15.89 42.85 -13.28
C LEU A 51 16.82 42.59 -14.46
N SER A 52 18.11 42.41 -14.16
CA SER A 52 19.08 41.90 -15.14
C SER A 52 19.18 40.38 -15.11
N LYS A 53 18.84 39.76 -13.97
CA LYS A 53 18.83 38.31 -13.76
C LYS A 53 17.67 37.87 -12.88
N LEU A 54 17.14 36.69 -13.18
CA LEU A 54 16.08 36.03 -12.40
C LEU A 54 16.28 34.52 -12.48
N MET A 55 16.19 33.83 -11.36
CA MET A 55 16.09 32.38 -11.32
C MET A 55 15.06 31.94 -10.29
N LEU A 56 14.21 30.98 -10.66
CA LEU A 56 13.29 30.32 -9.75
C LEU A 56 13.71 28.85 -9.65
N VAL A 57 13.99 28.41 -8.43
CA VAL A 57 14.29 27.02 -8.12
C VAL A 57 13.18 26.49 -7.23
N VAL A 58 12.59 25.36 -7.61
CA VAL A 58 11.46 24.74 -6.90
C VAL A 58 11.92 23.40 -6.35
N GLN A 59 11.50 23.07 -5.14
CA GLN A 59 11.74 21.78 -4.54
C GLN A 59 10.73 20.77 -5.10
N ASP A 60 11.22 19.70 -5.73
CA ASP A 60 10.43 18.63 -6.32
C ASP A 60 11.03 17.29 -5.83
N ASP A 61 10.26 16.51 -5.07
CA ASP A 61 10.69 15.23 -4.49
C ASP A 61 12.05 15.28 -3.76
N LYS A 62 12.24 16.35 -2.96
CA LYS A 62 13.48 16.66 -2.20
C LYS A 62 14.70 17.03 -3.07
N GLN A 63 14.51 17.22 -4.37
CA GLN A 63 15.52 17.77 -5.27
C GLN A 63 15.19 19.22 -5.63
N TRP A 64 16.21 20.04 -5.76
CA TRP A 64 16.05 21.44 -6.15
C TRP A 64 16.20 21.58 -7.66
N ILE A 65 15.10 21.92 -8.33
CA ILE A 65 15.05 21.99 -9.80
C ILE A 65 14.87 23.45 -10.24
N PRO A 66 15.80 24.02 -11.03
CA PRO A 66 15.60 25.32 -11.66
C PRO A 66 14.45 25.22 -12.67
N LYS A 67 13.35 25.93 -12.42
CA LYS A 67 12.20 25.98 -13.35
C LYS A 67 12.27 27.20 -14.27
N LEU A 68 12.97 28.24 -13.84
CA LEU A 68 13.22 29.45 -14.63
C LEU A 68 14.65 29.92 -14.43
N SER A 69 15.31 30.34 -15.50
CA SER A 69 16.58 31.05 -15.45
C SER A 69 16.65 32.09 -16.56
N PHE A 70 17.06 33.30 -16.21
CA PHE A 70 17.20 34.44 -17.10
C PHE A 70 18.43 35.27 -16.69
N GLY A 71 19.23 35.68 -17.67
CA GLY A 71 20.38 36.56 -17.46
C GLY A 71 21.58 35.93 -16.74
N THR A 72 21.54 34.62 -16.48
CA THR A 72 22.62 33.92 -15.77
C THR A 72 23.78 33.56 -16.69
N LYS A 73 25.00 33.53 -16.14
CA LYS A 73 26.19 33.06 -16.86
C LYS A 73 26.47 31.58 -16.63
N LYS A 74 26.06 31.05 -15.47
CA LYS A 74 26.24 29.64 -15.11
C LYS A 74 25.03 28.80 -15.55
N ASP A 75 25.25 27.50 -15.74
CA ASP A 75 24.18 26.52 -15.92
C ASP A 75 23.79 25.93 -14.56
N TYR A 76 22.57 26.24 -14.11
CA TYR A 76 22.08 25.84 -12.79
C TYR A 76 21.41 24.47 -12.79
N ASN A 77 21.22 23.84 -13.97
CA ASN A 77 20.56 22.53 -14.06
C ASN A 77 21.43 21.38 -13.51
N SER A 78 22.72 21.62 -13.27
CA SER A 78 23.70 20.60 -12.84
C SER A 78 24.30 20.86 -11.46
N ILE A 79 23.75 21.80 -10.68
CA ILE A 79 24.25 22.14 -9.34
C ILE A 79 23.83 21.07 -8.33
N ASP A 80 24.75 20.71 -7.44
CA ASP A 80 24.49 19.80 -6.32
C ASP A 80 23.37 20.36 -5.42
N SER A 81 22.38 19.53 -5.09
CA SER A 81 21.28 19.87 -4.20
C SER A 81 21.75 20.37 -2.82
N ASN A 82 22.93 19.95 -2.35
CA ASN A 82 23.51 20.45 -1.11
C ASN A 82 23.83 21.96 -1.13
N ALA A 83 24.04 22.55 -2.32
CA ALA A 83 24.30 23.99 -2.43
C ALA A 83 23.11 24.83 -1.93
N TYR A 84 21.89 24.29 -1.95
CA TYR A 84 20.68 24.97 -1.51
C TYR A 84 20.47 24.93 0.01
N GLN A 85 21.34 24.29 0.80
CA GLN A 85 21.27 24.36 2.28
C GLN A 85 21.41 25.79 2.82
N ILE A 86 22.09 26.68 2.06
CA ILE A 86 22.27 28.08 2.46
C ILE A 86 20.95 28.85 2.53
N VAL A 87 19.95 28.45 1.72
CA VAL A 87 18.63 29.08 1.59
C VAL A 87 17.57 28.45 2.51
N GLU A 88 17.86 27.29 3.12
CA GLU A 88 16.99 26.65 4.14
C GLU A 88 16.98 27.40 5.49
N LYS A 89 17.83 28.42 5.65
CA LYS A 89 17.94 29.25 6.87
C LYS A 89 16.73 30.17 7.13
N GLY A 90 15.72 30.18 6.25
CA GLY A 90 14.45 30.88 6.44
C GLY A 90 14.51 32.39 6.51
N LYS A 91 15.58 32.98 5.97
CA LYS A 91 15.74 34.43 5.84
C LYS A 91 16.05 34.77 4.40
N ILE A 92 15.63 35.97 3.99
CA ILE A 92 16.09 36.56 2.73
C ILE A 92 17.60 36.73 2.81
N LEU A 93 18.32 36.22 1.81
CA LEU A 93 19.76 36.34 1.72
C LEU A 93 20.12 37.51 0.82
N PHE A 94 21.16 38.25 1.21
CA PHE A 94 21.71 39.38 0.49
C PHE A 94 23.10 39.03 -0.08
N PRO A 95 23.75 39.91 -0.87
CA PRO A 95 24.97 39.53 -1.58
C PRO A 95 26.06 39.02 -0.65
N SER A 96 26.17 39.59 0.56
CA SER A 96 27.11 39.17 1.61
C SER A 96 26.95 37.72 2.06
N ASP A 97 25.73 37.18 1.98
CA ASP A 97 25.41 35.81 2.36
C ASP A 97 25.60 34.84 1.18
N LEU A 98 25.69 35.34 -0.05
CA LEU A 98 25.85 34.54 -1.27
C LEU A 98 27.30 34.48 -1.77
N VAL A 99 28.20 35.27 -1.18
CA VAL A 99 29.64 35.24 -1.48
C VAL A 99 30.17 33.83 -1.23
N ASP A 100 31.01 33.33 -2.14
CA ASP A 100 31.58 31.98 -2.15
C ASP A 100 30.55 30.83 -2.32
N SER A 101 29.31 31.15 -2.70
CA SER A 101 28.30 30.16 -3.11
C SER A 101 28.21 30.03 -4.63
N PRO A 102 27.61 28.94 -5.16
CA PRO A 102 27.30 28.85 -6.60
C PRO A 102 26.42 29.98 -7.12
N PHE A 103 25.70 30.68 -6.23
CA PHE A 103 24.74 31.75 -6.51
C PHE A 103 25.33 33.17 -6.36
N ASP A 104 26.66 33.30 -6.29
CA ASP A 104 27.41 34.58 -6.19
C ASP A 104 27.08 35.64 -7.26
N GLU A 105 26.42 35.24 -8.36
CA GLU A 105 26.05 36.12 -9.45
C GLU A 105 24.70 36.83 -9.26
N PHE A 106 23.99 36.51 -8.17
CA PHE A 106 22.73 37.09 -7.74
C PHE A 106 22.92 38.00 -6.53
N ASP A 107 22.02 38.98 -6.39
CA ASP A 107 22.07 39.96 -5.32
C ASP A 107 21.14 39.62 -4.15
N VAL A 108 20.02 38.94 -4.43
CA VAL A 108 19.02 38.58 -3.41
C VAL A 108 18.52 37.16 -3.65
N ALA A 109 18.39 36.37 -2.59
CA ALA A 109 17.65 35.11 -2.60
C ALA A 109 16.47 35.16 -1.64
N ILE A 110 15.27 34.92 -2.16
CA ILE A 110 14.00 35.04 -1.44
C ILE A 110 13.43 33.64 -1.26
N PRO A 111 13.33 33.11 -0.03
CA PRO A 111 12.69 31.83 0.22
C PRO A 111 11.15 31.96 0.13
N VAL A 112 10.50 30.96 -0.44
CA VAL A 112 9.06 30.88 -0.67
C VAL A 112 8.51 29.71 0.12
N TYR A 113 7.63 30.00 1.08
CA TYR A 113 7.14 29.02 2.04
C TYR A 113 5.66 28.73 1.85
N HIS A 114 5.28 27.48 2.09
CA HIS A 114 3.90 27.13 2.40
C HIS A 114 3.85 26.47 3.78
N LYS A 115 3.19 27.14 4.73
CA LYS A 115 3.24 26.78 6.16
C LYS A 115 4.70 26.75 6.65
N ASN A 116 5.26 25.58 6.95
CA ASN A 116 6.64 25.42 7.41
C ASN A 116 7.57 24.83 6.34
N ASP A 117 7.03 24.49 5.16
CA ASP A 117 7.78 23.83 4.11
C ASP A 117 8.30 24.86 3.11
N LEU A 118 9.61 24.84 2.86
CA LEU A 118 10.25 25.69 1.86
C LEU A 118 9.99 25.09 0.47
N LEU A 119 9.13 25.72 -0.32
CA LEU A 119 8.74 25.20 -1.64
C LEU A 119 9.65 25.66 -2.77
N ALA A 120 10.15 26.90 -2.67
CA ALA A 120 10.94 27.49 -3.75
C ALA A 120 11.89 28.56 -3.23
N VAL A 121 12.84 28.94 -4.08
CA VAL A 121 13.74 30.07 -3.87
C VAL A 121 13.82 30.90 -5.13
N VAL A 122 13.63 32.20 -4.98
CA VAL A 122 13.72 33.19 -6.05
C VAL A 122 15.04 33.95 -5.92
N PHE A 123 15.90 33.83 -6.92
CA PHE A 123 17.14 34.58 -7.01
C PHE A 123 16.98 35.75 -7.97
N LEU A 124 17.40 36.94 -7.54
CA LEU A 124 17.30 38.19 -8.30
C LEU A 124 18.69 38.81 -8.46
N GLY A 125 18.98 39.36 -9.63
CA GLY A 125 20.24 40.05 -9.89
C GLY A 125 20.09 41.31 -10.75
N GLY A 126 21.03 42.24 -10.61
CA GLY A 126 21.04 43.55 -11.28
C GLY A 126 20.98 44.73 -10.33
N VAL A 127 21.47 44.59 -9.10
CA VAL A 127 21.55 45.65 -8.09
C VAL A 127 22.96 46.25 -8.13
N ALA A 128 23.20 47.19 -9.04
CA ALA A 128 24.51 47.81 -9.21
C ALA A 128 24.73 49.01 -8.27
N ASN A 129 23.66 49.60 -7.72
CA ASN A 129 23.73 50.78 -6.86
C ASN A 129 22.70 50.75 -5.70
N ALA A 130 22.82 51.71 -4.77
CA ALA A 130 21.96 51.80 -3.59
C ALA A 130 20.48 52.08 -3.93
N GLU A 131 20.20 52.81 -5.02
CA GLU A 131 18.82 53.12 -5.45
C GLU A 131 18.11 51.85 -5.98
N GLU A 132 18.80 51.00 -6.73
CA GLU A 132 18.28 49.72 -7.22
C GLU A 132 18.05 48.73 -6.08
N ARG A 133 18.87 48.78 -5.02
CA ARG A 133 18.68 47.96 -3.82
C ARG A 133 17.43 48.36 -3.07
N GLU A 134 17.27 49.65 -2.81
CA GLU A 134 16.07 50.20 -2.18
C GLU A 134 14.82 49.89 -3.03
N TYR A 135 14.94 49.91 -4.36
CA TYR A 135 13.86 49.51 -5.25
C TYR A 135 13.44 48.04 -5.08
N ILE A 136 14.37 47.09 -5.08
CA ILE A 136 14.02 45.67 -4.85
C ILE A 136 13.45 45.48 -3.46
N GLU A 137 14.06 46.08 -2.43
CA GLU A 137 13.58 46.00 -1.03
C GLU A 137 12.12 46.49 -0.91
N ASN A 138 11.74 47.55 -1.63
CA ASN A 138 10.37 48.05 -1.68
C ASN A 138 9.36 47.11 -2.39
N HIS A 139 9.83 46.19 -3.24
CA HIS A 139 8.99 45.24 -3.98
C HIS A 139 9.07 43.80 -3.43
N LEU A 140 9.86 43.53 -2.39
CA LEU A 140 10.01 42.19 -1.81
C LEU A 140 8.67 41.56 -1.43
N ASN A 141 7.75 42.34 -0.85
CA ASN A 141 6.42 41.87 -0.47
C ASN A 141 5.60 41.43 -1.68
N PHE A 142 5.69 42.16 -2.80
CA PHE A 142 5.02 41.79 -4.04
C PHE A 142 5.61 40.52 -4.63
N ILE A 143 6.95 40.43 -4.70
CA ILE A 143 7.64 39.23 -5.22
C ILE A 143 7.25 38.02 -4.38
N GLN A 144 7.37 38.11 -3.05
CA GLN A 144 6.97 37.03 -2.15
C GLN A 144 5.51 36.64 -2.30
N ALA A 145 4.59 37.61 -2.37
CA ALA A 145 3.17 37.33 -2.56
C ALA A 145 2.92 36.59 -3.89
N LEU A 146 3.52 37.09 -4.97
CA LEU A 146 3.41 36.51 -6.31
C LEU A 146 3.98 35.08 -6.35
N SER A 147 5.18 34.90 -5.80
CA SER A 147 5.84 33.60 -5.69
C SER A 147 5.00 32.63 -4.87
N ASN A 148 4.50 33.04 -3.70
CA ASN A 148 3.66 32.20 -2.85
C ASN A 148 2.37 31.78 -3.58
N ILE A 149 1.68 32.71 -4.25
CA ILE A 149 0.45 32.39 -4.99
C ILE A 149 0.70 31.33 -6.05
N ILE A 150 1.76 31.48 -6.84
CA ILE A 150 2.07 30.55 -7.93
C ILE A 150 2.57 29.22 -7.37
N MET A 151 3.46 29.22 -6.37
CA MET A 151 3.99 27.99 -5.80
C MET A 151 2.87 27.16 -5.15
N VAL A 152 1.99 27.81 -4.40
CA VAL A 152 0.83 27.13 -3.79
C VAL A 152 -0.12 26.58 -4.86
N ALA A 153 -0.36 27.33 -5.94
CA ALA A 153 -1.21 26.84 -7.03
C ALA A 153 -0.61 25.63 -7.75
N ILE A 154 0.69 25.64 -8.00
CA ILE A 154 1.42 24.52 -8.62
C ILE A 154 1.41 23.30 -7.69
N GLU A 155 1.71 23.48 -6.41
CA GLU A 155 1.74 22.42 -5.41
C GLU A 155 0.34 21.77 -5.25
N ASN A 156 -0.71 22.58 -5.15
CA ASN A 156 -2.09 22.09 -5.10
C ASN A 156 -2.44 21.27 -6.35
N LYS A 157 -1.97 21.69 -7.53
CA LYS A 157 -2.18 20.96 -8.79
C LYS A 157 -1.43 19.63 -8.83
N LYS A 158 -0.21 19.58 -8.30
CA LYS A 158 0.56 18.33 -8.12
C LYS A 158 -0.18 17.37 -7.18
N MET A 159 -0.55 17.84 -5.99
CA MET A 159 -1.31 17.06 -5.01
C MET A 159 -2.64 16.55 -5.55
N ALA A 160 -3.38 17.37 -6.30
CA ALA A 160 -4.66 16.95 -6.90
C ALA A 160 -4.46 15.82 -7.93
N ARG A 161 -3.41 15.88 -8.75
CA ARG A 161 -3.08 14.82 -9.71
C ARG A 161 -2.69 13.52 -9.01
N GLU A 162 -1.91 13.60 -7.93
CA GLU A 162 -1.52 12.43 -7.14
C GLU A 162 -2.74 11.76 -6.47
N ARG A 163 -3.64 12.56 -5.88
CA ARG A 163 -4.90 12.06 -5.32
C ARG A 163 -5.75 11.35 -6.37
N LEU A 164 -5.92 11.95 -7.55
CA LEU A 164 -6.66 11.31 -8.64
C LEU A 164 -6.02 9.97 -9.06
N LYS A 165 -4.68 9.89 -9.14
CA LYS A 165 -3.99 8.62 -9.41
C LYS A 165 -4.25 7.59 -8.32
N GLN A 166 -4.17 7.99 -7.05
CA GLN A 166 -4.45 7.11 -5.91
C GLN A 166 -5.90 6.62 -5.90
N GLU A 167 -6.86 7.49 -6.21
CA GLU A 167 -8.29 7.12 -6.32
C GLU A 167 -8.53 6.11 -7.44
N VAL A 168 -7.87 6.26 -8.59
CA VAL A 168 -7.95 5.29 -9.69
C VAL A 168 -7.41 3.93 -9.25
N ILE A 169 -6.22 3.88 -8.64
CA ILE A 169 -5.62 2.64 -8.14
C ILE A 169 -6.51 1.99 -7.07
N ALA A 170 -7.03 2.77 -6.12
CA ALA A 170 -7.94 2.27 -5.08
C ALA A 170 -9.20 1.64 -5.69
N LYS A 171 -9.77 2.26 -6.73
CA LYS A 171 -10.93 1.73 -7.44
C LYS A 171 -10.63 0.43 -8.19
N GLU A 172 -9.46 0.33 -8.80
CA GLU A 172 -8.99 -0.92 -9.45
C GLU A 172 -8.81 -2.05 -8.42
N MET A 173 -8.24 -1.74 -7.25
CA MET A 173 -8.08 -2.71 -6.16
C MET A 173 -9.43 -3.17 -5.59
N GLU A 174 -10.42 -2.28 -5.46
CA GLU A 174 -11.79 -2.65 -5.07
C GLU A 174 -12.46 -3.61 -6.08
N ILE A 175 -12.19 -3.43 -7.37
CA ILE A 175 -12.66 -4.37 -8.40
C ILE A 175 -11.95 -5.71 -8.24
N ALA A 176 -10.62 -5.71 -8.05
CA ALA A 176 -9.85 -6.93 -7.84
C ALA A 176 -10.34 -7.72 -6.62
N LYS A 177 -10.63 -7.04 -5.50
CA LYS A 177 -11.23 -7.65 -4.30
C LYS A 177 -12.54 -8.36 -4.61
N LYS A 178 -13.45 -7.70 -5.34
CA LYS A 178 -14.74 -8.30 -5.73
C LYS A 178 -14.56 -9.54 -6.61
N VAL A 179 -13.57 -9.53 -7.50
CA VAL A 179 -13.25 -10.70 -8.34
C VAL A 179 -12.69 -11.84 -7.49
N GLN A 180 -11.76 -11.54 -6.57
CA GLN A 180 -11.17 -12.53 -5.66
C GLN A 180 -12.23 -13.17 -4.76
N GLN A 181 -13.20 -12.39 -4.26
CA GLN A 181 -14.33 -12.90 -3.48
C GLN A 181 -15.16 -13.96 -4.22
N LEU A 182 -15.19 -13.94 -5.56
CA LEU A 182 -15.90 -14.97 -6.36
C LEU A 182 -15.18 -16.32 -6.37
N LEU A 183 -13.91 -16.38 -5.95
CA LEU A 183 -13.11 -17.60 -5.91
C LEU A 183 -13.50 -18.48 -4.72
N PHE A 184 -13.88 -17.85 -3.61
CA PHE A 184 -14.32 -18.51 -2.39
C PHE A 184 -15.73 -19.14 -2.56
N PRO A 185 -16.08 -20.16 -1.74
CA PRO A 185 -17.42 -20.73 -1.71
C PRO A 185 -18.50 -19.68 -1.42
N LYS A 186 -19.56 -19.63 -2.25
CA LYS A 186 -20.71 -18.72 -2.02
C LYS A 186 -21.58 -19.13 -0.82
N SER A 187 -21.56 -20.42 -0.50
CA SER A 187 -22.34 -21.02 0.58
C SER A 187 -21.59 -22.23 1.09
N LEU A 188 -21.47 -22.34 2.40
CA LEU A 188 -20.95 -23.52 3.08
C LEU A 188 -22.13 -24.40 3.51
N PRO A 189 -21.94 -25.73 3.57
CA PRO A 189 -23.03 -26.64 3.92
C PRO A 189 -23.42 -26.51 5.39
N GLU A 190 -24.72 -26.53 5.62
CA GLU A 190 -25.36 -26.75 6.91
C GLU A 190 -26.43 -27.83 6.68
N ASN A 191 -26.06 -29.10 6.88
CA ASN A 191 -26.90 -30.26 6.62
C ASN A 191 -26.64 -31.40 7.61
N ASP A 192 -27.35 -32.51 7.45
CA ASP A 192 -27.29 -33.67 8.35
C ASP A 192 -25.90 -34.29 8.52
N ASN A 193 -24.98 -34.07 7.57
CA ASN A 193 -23.62 -34.62 7.62
C ASN A 193 -22.57 -33.57 8.01
N PHE A 194 -22.80 -32.29 7.70
CA PHE A 194 -21.81 -31.23 7.88
C PHE A 194 -22.44 -29.91 8.31
N SER A 195 -21.83 -29.27 9.29
CA SER A 195 -21.93 -27.84 9.54
C SER A 195 -20.56 -27.22 9.26
N ILE A 196 -20.48 -26.21 8.41
CA ILE A 196 -19.21 -25.56 8.05
C ILE A 196 -19.38 -24.05 8.08
N ASP A 197 -18.44 -23.38 8.72
CA ASP A 197 -18.32 -21.92 8.66
C ASP A 197 -16.87 -21.50 8.40
N ALA A 198 -16.69 -20.31 7.84
CA ALA A 198 -15.39 -19.79 7.48
C ALA A 198 -15.31 -18.28 7.70
N HIS A 199 -14.11 -17.82 8.03
CA HIS A 199 -13.79 -16.40 8.11
C HIS A 199 -12.54 -16.11 7.28
N TYR A 200 -12.58 -15.02 6.52
CA TYR A 200 -11.43 -14.52 5.78
C TYR A 200 -11.36 -13.00 5.94
N SER A 201 -10.24 -12.54 6.50
CA SER A 201 -9.93 -11.13 6.69
C SER A 201 -8.54 -10.85 6.11
N PRO A 202 -8.45 -10.32 4.87
CA PRO A 202 -7.17 -9.97 4.28
C PRO A 202 -6.56 -8.73 4.93
N HIS A 203 -5.24 -8.71 5.08
CA HIS A 203 -4.47 -7.55 5.55
C HIS A 203 -4.44 -6.43 4.51
N HIS A 204 -4.38 -6.79 3.22
CA HIS A 204 -4.47 -5.85 2.10
C HIS A 204 -5.84 -5.91 1.40
N THR A 205 -6.06 -5.08 0.37
CA THR A 205 -7.32 -5.12 -0.39
C THR A 205 -7.56 -6.47 -1.07
N VAL A 206 -6.48 -7.18 -1.42
CA VAL A 206 -6.47 -8.56 -1.92
C VAL A 206 -5.37 -9.34 -1.20
N GLY A 207 -5.61 -10.61 -0.91
CA GLY A 207 -4.72 -11.45 -0.10
C GLY A 207 -4.17 -12.69 -0.81
N GLY A 208 -3.25 -13.38 -0.15
CA GLY A 208 -2.66 -14.65 -0.59
C GLY A 208 -3.45 -15.87 -0.14
N ASP A 209 -4.20 -15.74 0.96
CA ASP A 209 -4.97 -16.82 1.56
C ASP A 209 -6.10 -17.34 0.67
N TYR A 210 -6.37 -18.64 0.83
CA TYR A 210 -7.47 -19.34 0.17
C TYR A 210 -8.07 -20.40 1.08
N TYR A 211 -9.38 -20.61 0.96
CA TYR A 211 -10.04 -21.79 1.49
C TYR A 211 -11.11 -22.27 0.50
N ASP A 212 -11.41 -23.57 0.52
CA ASP A 212 -12.49 -24.13 -0.28
C ASP A 212 -13.22 -25.26 0.45
N TRP A 213 -14.46 -25.44 0.01
CA TRP A 213 -15.25 -26.62 0.31
C TRP A 213 -15.97 -27.07 -0.96
N LYS A 214 -15.85 -28.36 -1.29
CA LYS A 214 -16.51 -28.90 -2.47
C LYS A 214 -16.99 -30.33 -2.28
N SER A 215 -18.22 -30.60 -2.72
CA SER A 215 -18.63 -31.96 -3.03
C SER A 215 -17.97 -32.41 -4.33
N ILE A 216 -17.10 -33.41 -4.27
CA ILE A 216 -16.51 -34.05 -5.45
C ILE A 216 -17.56 -34.96 -6.09
N ASN A 217 -18.22 -35.79 -5.27
CA ASN A 217 -19.34 -36.63 -5.64
C ASN A 217 -20.30 -36.81 -4.45
N GLU A 218 -21.20 -37.80 -4.51
CA GLU A 218 -22.18 -38.06 -3.45
C GLU A 218 -21.52 -38.39 -2.11
N HIS A 219 -20.41 -39.15 -2.11
CA HIS A 219 -19.75 -39.64 -0.89
C HIS A 219 -18.50 -38.86 -0.51
N GLN A 220 -17.81 -38.26 -1.48
CA GLN A 220 -16.52 -37.62 -1.26
C GLN A 220 -16.64 -36.10 -1.26
N LYS A 221 -16.16 -35.49 -0.19
CA LYS A 221 -16.10 -34.04 0.02
C LYS A 221 -14.66 -33.60 0.20
N MET A 222 -14.32 -32.42 -0.29
CA MET A 222 -13.01 -31.80 -0.15
C MET A 222 -13.14 -30.56 0.72
N VAL A 223 -12.19 -30.43 1.64
CA VAL A 223 -11.94 -29.23 2.43
C VAL A 223 -10.46 -28.86 2.28
N CYS A 224 -10.16 -27.58 2.08
CA CYS A 224 -8.78 -27.13 1.99
C CYS A 224 -8.59 -25.70 2.49
N ILE A 225 -7.33 -25.39 2.81
CA ILE A 225 -6.83 -24.04 3.10
C ILE A 225 -5.44 -23.90 2.48
N ALA A 226 -5.10 -22.71 2.02
CA ALA A 226 -3.80 -22.39 1.47
C ALA A 226 -3.40 -20.97 1.85
N ASP A 227 -2.10 -20.73 1.90
CA ASP A 227 -1.52 -19.40 1.96
C ASP A 227 -0.34 -19.30 0.98
N VAL A 228 -0.30 -18.20 0.22
CA VAL A 228 0.69 -17.93 -0.82
C VAL A 228 1.73 -16.97 -0.26
N SER A 229 3.00 -17.39 -0.31
CA SER A 229 4.11 -16.55 0.12
C SER A 229 4.13 -15.21 -0.64
N GLY A 230 4.34 -14.11 0.09
CA GLY A 230 4.28 -12.76 -0.44
C GLY A 230 2.95 -12.09 -0.11
N LYS A 231 2.74 -10.85 -0.58
CA LYS A 231 1.57 -10.05 -0.20
C LYS A 231 1.00 -9.26 -1.37
N GLY A 232 -0.28 -8.90 -1.27
CA GLY A 232 -0.97 -8.04 -2.23
C GLY A 232 -1.23 -8.72 -3.58
N VAL A 233 -1.13 -7.94 -4.66
CA VAL A 233 -1.57 -8.36 -6.01
C VAL A 233 -0.83 -9.61 -6.54
N PRO A 234 0.52 -9.73 -6.43
CA PRO A 234 1.21 -10.92 -6.92
C PRO A 234 0.74 -12.22 -6.26
N ALA A 235 0.58 -12.22 -4.93
CA ALA A 235 0.08 -13.36 -4.17
C ALA A 235 -1.35 -13.73 -4.57
N ALA A 236 -2.24 -12.73 -4.70
CA ALA A 236 -3.63 -12.93 -5.11
C ALA A 236 -3.77 -13.56 -6.53
N LEU A 237 -2.89 -13.20 -7.46
CA LEU A 237 -2.88 -13.77 -8.81
C LEU A 237 -2.41 -15.23 -8.80
N LEU A 238 -1.36 -15.54 -8.05
CA LEU A 238 -0.86 -16.91 -7.90
C LEU A 238 -1.90 -17.79 -7.19
N MET A 239 -2.56 -17.27 -6.15
CA MET A 239 -3.69 -17.93 -5.48
C MET A 239 -4.82 -18.24 -6.47
N SER A 240 -5.20 -17.28 -7.32
CA SER A 240 -6.24 -17.47 -8.33
C SER A 240 -5.91 -18.59 -9.33
N ASN A 241 -4.64 -18.68 -9.74
CA ASN A 241 -4.16 -19.76 -10.60
C ASN A 241 -4.20 -21.12 -9.88
N PHE A 242 -3.67 -21.17 -8.66
CA PHE A 242 -3.67 -22.36 -7.81
C PHE A 242 -5.08 -22.91 -7.58
N GLN A 243 -6.05 -22.02 -7.31
CA GLN A 243 -7.44 -22.37 -7.13
C GLN A 243 -8.06 -23.01 -8.39
N ALA A 244 -7.81 -22.42 -9.56
CA ALA A 244 -8.34 -22.91 -10.82
C ALA A 244 -7.76 -24.30 -11.16
N SER A 245 -6.47 -24.47 -10.89
CA SER A 245 -5.73 -25.73 -10.97
C SER A 245 -6.31 -26.81 -10.07
N LEU A 246 -6.45 -26.55 -8.77
CA LEU A 246 -7.02 -27.49 -7.80
C LEU A 246 -8.42 -27.93 -8.22
N ARG A 247 -9.30 -26.98 -8.57
CA ARG A 247 -10.67 -27.29 -9.00
C ARG A 247 -10.73 -28.09 -10.30
N THR A 248 -9.74 -27.95 -11.18
CA THR A 248 -9.65 -28.74 -12.41
C THR A 248 -9.19 -30.16 -12.11
N LEU A 249 -8.20 -30.33 -11.23
CA LEU A 249 -7.69 -31.64 -10.81
C LEU A 249 -8.74 -32.46 -10.06
N LEU A 250 -9.49 -31.83 -9.15
CA LEU A 250 -10.57 -32.48 -8.39
C LEU A 250 -11.74 -32.98 -9.26
N ARG A 251 -11.86 -32.52 -10.50
CA ARG A 251 -12.83 -33.08 -11.47
C ARG A 251 -12.32 -34.35 -12.15
N LYS A 252 -11.01 -34.59 -12.12
CA LYS A 252 -10.36 -35.72 -12.79
C LYS A 252 -10.05 -36.87 -11.83
N THR A 253 -9.55 -36.55 -10.65
CA THR A 253 -9.03 -37.54 -9.69
C THR A 253 -9.30 -37.10 -8.25
N THR A 254 -9.33 -38.08 -7.35
CA THR A 254 -9.33 -37.89 -5.89
C THR A 254 -8.08 -38.47 -5.25
N ASP A 255 -7.10 -38.87 -6.06
CA ASP A 255 -5.82 -39.33 -5.57
C ASP A 255 -5.00 -38.11 -5.10
N LEU A 256 -4.77 -38.04 -3.79
CA LEU A 256 -4.02 -36.93 -3.19
C LEU A 256 -2.57 -36.90 -3.66
N GLU A 257 -1.98 -38.05 -4.00
CA GLU A 257 -0.61 -38.10 -4.51
C GLU A 257 -0.52 -37.40 -5.88
N GLU A 258 -1.40 -37.77 -6.80
CA GLU A 258 -1.51 -37.15 -8.13
C GLU A 258 -1.80 -35.65 -8.03
N ILE A 259 -2.77 -35.25 -7.19
CA ILE A 259 -3.16 -33.84 -7.00
C ILE A 259 -1.97 -33.02 -6.51
N ILE A 260 -1.24 -33.50 -5.50
CA ILE A 260 -0.15 -32.74 -4.87
C ILE A 260 1.04 -32.60 -5.81
N HIS A 261 1.39 -33.64 -6.56
CA HIS A 261 2.45 -33.57 -7.57
C HIS A 261 2.11 -32.58 -8.71
N ASP A 262 0.89 -32.64 -9.24
CA ASP A 262 0.45 -31.74 -10.31
C ASP A 262 0.37 -30.28 -9.84
N LEU A 263 -0.12 -30.04 -8.62
CA LEU A 263 -0.16 -28.70 -8.05
C LEU A 263 1.26 -28.16 -7.82
N ASN A 264 2.18 -28.95 -7.28
CA ASN A 264 3.57 -28.52 -7.10
C ASN A 264 4.20 -28.12 -8.44
N TYR A 265 4.03 -28.95 -9.47
CA TYR A 265 4.53 -28.65 -10.81
C TYR A 265 3.97 -27.33 -11.36
N GLN A 266 2.66 -27.11 -11.22
CA GLN A 266 2.02 -25.89 -11.73
C GLN A 266 2.43 -24.62 -10.97
N VAL A 267 2.57 -24.70 -9.65
CA VAL A 267 3.06 -23.58 -8.84
C VAL A 267 4.51 -23.28 -9.19
N PHE A 268 5.38 -24.31 -9.25
CA PHE A 268 6.78 -24.15 -9.64
C PHE A 268 6.91 -23.53 -11.04
N GLU A 269 6.10 -23.98 -12.00
CA GLU A 269 6.14 -23.40 -13.35
C GLU A 269 5.68 -21.95 -13.41
N SER A 270 4.75 -21.55 -12.55
CA SER A 270 4.20 -20.19 -12.49
C SER A 270 5.08 -19.21 -11.73
N ALA A 271 5.73 -19.67 -10.65
CA ALA A 271 6.50 -18.83 -9.73
C ALA A 271 8.02 -19.03 -9.82
N LYS A 272 8.49 -20.03 -10.58
CA LYS A 272 9.92 -20.39 -10.75
C LYS A 272 10.70 -20.55 -9.44
N GLY A 273 10.03 -20.97 -8.38
CA GLY A 273 10.63 -21.15 -7.04
C GLY A 273 10.83 -19.85 -6.25
N GLU A 274 10.42 -18.69 -6.78
CA GLU A 274 10.49 -17.41 -6.05
C GLU A 274 9.37 -17.28 -5.02
N ASN A 275 8.18 -17.78 -5.36
CA ASN A 275 7.04 -17.88 -4.45
C ASN A 275 6.63 -19.35 -4.29
N PHE A 276 6.11 -19.68 -3.12
CA PHE A 276 5.60 -20.99 -2.75
C PHE A 276 4.23 -20.86 -2.08
N ILE A 277 3.54 -22.00 -1.92
CA ILE A 277 2.22 -22.07 -1.31
C ILE A 277 2.27 -23.08 -0.18
N THR A 278 1.92 -22.65 1.03
CA THR A 278 1.58 -23.57 2.12
C THR A 278 0.16 -24.06 1.88
N PHE A 279 -0.07 -25.38 1.94
CA PHE A 279 -1.38 -25.93 1.57
C PHE A 279 -1.77 -27.11 2.45
N PHE A 280 -3.04 -27.16 2.85
CA PHE A 280 -3.63 -28.36 3.43
C PHE A 280 -4.88 -28.74 2.63
N ILE A 281 -5.01 -30.03 2.34
CA ILE A 281 -6.20 -30.62 1.73
C ILE A 281 -6.61 -31.89 2.46
N ALA A 282 -7.91 -32.05 2.65
CA ALA A 282 -8.50 -33.29 3.09
C ALA A 282 -9.67 -33.71 2.19
N ILE A 283 -9.73 -35.01 1.89
CA ILE A 283 -10.85 -35.68 1.24
C ILE A 283 -11.55 -36.54 2.30
N ILE A 284 -12.80 -36.18 2.57
CA ILE A 284 -13.69 -36.87 3.49
C ILE A 284 -14.56 -37.83 2.68
N ASP A 285 -14.43 -39.12 2.95
CA ASP A 285 -15.22 -40.17 2.32
C ASP A 285 -16.27 -40.70 3.30
N LEU A 286 -17.54 -40.33 3.05
CA LEU A 286 -18.69 -40.70 3.88
C LEU A 286 -18.99 -42.21 3.84
N LYS A 287 -18.60 -42.90 2.78
CA LYS A 287 -18.85 -44.34 2.63
C LYS A 287 -17.82 -45.15 3.40
N GLU A 288 -16.55 -44.80 3.22
CA GLU A 288 -15.45 -45.46 3.93
C GLU A 288 -15.29 -44.95 5.37
N LYS A 289 -15.97 -43.84 5.72
CA LYS A 289 -15.85 -43.14 7.00
C LYS A 289 -14.40 -42.79 7.33
N THR A 290 -13.70 -42.28 6.32
CA THR A 290 -12.30 -41.85 6.47
C THR A 290 -12.10 -40.42 6.01
N LEU A 291 -11.15 -39.74 6.65
CA LEU A 291 -10.57 -38.50 6.22
C LEU A 291 -9.13 -38.80 5.78
N LYS A 292 -8.84 -38.60 4.49
CA LYS A 292 -7.48 -38.66 3.93
C LYS A 292 -6.97 -37.24 3.74
N TYR A 293 -5.74 -36.95 4.11
CA TYR A 293 -5.22 -35.59 4.01
C TYR A 293 -3.74 -35.53 3.63
N VAL A 294 -3.33 -34.35 3.17
CA VAL A 294 -1.93 -33.96 3.00
C VAL A 294 -1.77 -32.54 3.53
N ASN A 295 -0.78 -32.34 4.40
CA ASN A 295 -0.28 -31.04 4.81
C ASN A 295 1.04 -30.72 4.05
N ALA A 296 0.98 -29.85 3.05
CA ALA A 296 2.11 -29.35 2.29
C ALA A 296 2.67 -28.06 2.92
N GLY A 297 3.34 -28.22 4.06
CA GLY A 297 4.02 -27.14 4.79
C GLY A 297 3.10 -26.06 5.38
N HIS A 298 1.81 -26.34 5.56
CA HIS A 298 0.84 -25.46 6.18
C HIS A 298 0.77 -25.65 7.70
N ASN A 299 0.21 -24.67 8.40
CA ASN A 299 -0.09 -24.81 9.81
C ASN A 299 -1.00 -26.03 10.04
N PRO A 300 -0.60 -26.98 10.91
CA PRO A 300 -1.37 -28.21 11.09
C PRO A 300 -2.79 -27.93 11.57
N PRO A 301 -3.82 -28.35 10.81
CA PRO A 301 -5.19 -28.29 11.28
C PRO A 301 -5.40 -29.12 12.53
N PHE A 302 -6.35 -28.70 13.36
CA PHE A 302 -6.76 -29.43 14.55
C PHE A 302 -7.97 -30.31 14.23
N LEU A 303 -7.83 -31.62 14.42
CA LEU A 303 -8.94 -32.56 14.41
C LEU A 303 -9.34 -32.86 15.85
N VAL A 304 -10.55 -32.45 16.20
CA VAL A 304 -11.11 -32.61 17.54
C VAL A 304 -12.12 -33.75 17.53
N SER A 305 -11.82 -34.78 18.32
CA SER A 305 -12.63 -35.98 18.47
C SER A 305 -13.74 -35.84 19.51
N SER A 306 -14.73 -36.72 19.44
CA SER A 306 -15.85 -36.77 20.38
C SER A 306 -15.45 -37.02 21.84
N ASP A 307 -14.26 -37.59 22.08
CA ASP A 307 -13.65 -37.77 23.40
C ASP A 307 -12.85 -36.56 23.90
N HIS A 308 -12.95 -35.43 23.19
CA HIS A 308 -12.21 -34.19 23.45
C HIS A 308 -10.70 -34.27 23.19
N SER A 309 -10.19 -35.34 22.56
CA SER A 309 -8.82 -35.38 22.09
C SER A 309 -8.63 -34.44 20.88
N ILE A 310 -7.49 -33.76 20.84
CA ILE A 310 -7.10 -32.86 19.75
C ILE A 310 -5.87 -33.46 19.07
N GLU A 311 -5.99 -33.80 17.79
CA GLU A 311 -4.89 -34.26 16.94
C GLU A 311 -4.47 -33.13 15.99
N LYS A 312 -3.15 -32.94 15.82
CA LYS A 312 -2.59 -32.08 14.77
C LYS A 312 -2.38 -32.89 13.49
N LEU A 313 -2.93 -32.43 12.38
CA LEU A 313 -2.81 -33.12 11.09
C LEU A 313 -1.53 -32.67 10.34
N GLU A 314 -0.41 -33.31 10.67
CA GLU A 314 0.94 -32.91 10.22
C GLU A 314 1.46 -33.69 9.00
N LYS A 315 0.91 -34.88 8.72
CA LYS A 315 1.40 -35.73 7.63
C LYS A 315 1.22 -35.07 6.26
N GLY A 316 2.27 -35.09 5.47
CA GLY A 316 2.24 -34.52 4.12
C GLY A 316 3.63 -34.33 3.52
N THR A 317 3.94 -33.11 3.14
CA THR A 317 5.16 -32.75 2.42
C THR A 317 5.60 -31.31 2.71
N LEU A 318 6.64 -30.84 2.03
CA LEU A 318 7.07 -29.44 2.05
C LEU A 318 6.06 -28.53 1.33
N VAL A 319 6.26 -27.22 1.44
CA VAL A 319 5.49 -26.22 0.70
C VAL A 319 5.52 -26.48 -0.81
N LEU A 320 4.41 -26.18 -1.49
CA LEU A 320 4.29 -26.38 -2.93
C LEU A 320 5.03 -25.29 -3.70
N GLY A 321 5.71 -25.69 -4.77
CA GLY A 321 6.34 -24.78 -5.73
C GLY A 321 7.72 -24.24 -5.33
N ALA A 322 8.22 -24.56 -4.14
CA ALA A 322 9.58 -24.22 -3.73
C ALA A 322 10.65 -25.07 -4.46
N LEU A 323 10.31 -26.31 -4.80
CA LEU A 323 11.17 -27.25 -5.51
C LEU A 323 10.44 -27.79 -6.74
N ASN A 324 11.20 -28.07 -7.82
CA ASN A 324 10.62 -28.65 -9.04
C ASN A 324 9.99 -30.02 -8.78
N GLU A 325 10.61 -30.82 -7.92
CA GLU A 325 10.11 -32.13 -7.51
C GLU A 325 9.98 -32.18 -5.99
N ILE A 326 8.90 -32.83 -5.53
CA ILE A 326 8.63 -33.03 -4.13
C ILE A 326 9.53 -34.15 -3.58
N PRO A 327 10.30 -33.93 -2.50
CA PRO A 327 11.27 -34.91 -2.01
C PRO A 327 10.65 -36.12 -1.28
N PHE A 328 9.49 -35.94 -0.68
CA PHE A 328 8.73 -36.99 0.01
C PHE A 328 7.25 -36.61 0.07
N LEU A 329 6.36 -37.60 0.20
CA LEU A 329 4.94 -37.33 0.41
C LEU A 329 4.34 -38.41 1.32
N GLU A 330 3.72 -37.99 2.41
CA GLU A 330 3.01 -38.86 3.33
C GLU A 330 1.52 -38.55 3.35
N ILE A 331 0.68 -39.53 3.05
CA ILE A 331 -0.78 -39.37 3.16
C ILE A 331 -1.22 -39.70 4.58
N GLY A 332 -1.85 -38.72 5.23
CA GLY A 332 -2.49 -38.90 6.52
C GLY A 332 -3.88 -39.52 6.40
N THR A 333 -4.27 -40.30 7.41
CA THR A 333 -5.59 -40.92 7.52
C THR A 333 -6.12 -40.76 8.93
N ALA A 334 -7.39 -40.36 9.06
CA ALA A 334 -8.16 -40.36 10.29
C ALA A 334 -9.53 -41.03 10.07
N SER A 335 -10.06 -41.67 11.11
CA SER A 335 -11.44 -42.19 11.08
C SER A 335 -12.41 -41.06 11.43
N ILE A 336 -13.54 -41.02 10.72
CA ILE A 336 -14.69 -40.14 10.99
C ILE A 336 -15.90 -40.97 11.46
N ASP A 337 -15.68 -41.96 12.33
CA ASP A 337 -16.76 -42.82 12.85
C ASP A 337 -17.63 -42.15 13.93
N SER A 338 -17.20 -40.98 14.43
CA SER A 338 -17.92 -40.20 15.45
C SER A 338 -17.95 -38.72 15.05
N PRO A 339 -18.85 -37.90 15.64
CA PRO A 339 -18.85 -36.48 15.40
C PRO A 339 -17.48 -35.86 15.72
N GLN A 340 -16.96 -35.09 14.78
CA GLN A 340 -15.62 -34.51 14.84
C GLN A 340 -15.64 -33.07 14.34
N THR A 341 -14.70 -32.25 14.81
CA THR A 341 -14.51 -30.88 14.32
C THR A 341 -13.10 -30.71 13.80
N LEU A 342 -12.98 -30.35 12.52
CA LEU A 342 -11.74 -29.98 11.87
C LEU A 342 -11.63 -28.46 11.82
N LEU A 343 -10.62 -27.88 12.46
CA LEU A 343 -10.30 -26.45 12.36
C LEU A 343 -9.02 -26.26 11.55
N LEU A 344 -9.14 -25.52 10.45
CA LEU A 344 -8.03 -25.06 9.61
C LEU A 344 -7.84 -23.56 9.84
N TYR A 345 -6.59 -23.10 9.82
CA TYR A 345 -6.23 -21.71 10.08
C TYR A 345 -4.90 -21.35 9.42
N THR A 346 -4.75 -20.08 9.03
CA THR A 346 -3.49 -19.53 8.49
C THR A 346 -2.62 -18.94 9.61
N ASP A 347 -1.34 -18.67 9.30
CA ASP A 347 -0.35 -18.16 10.25
C ASP A 347 -0.68 -16.75 10.76
N GLY A 348 -1.40 -15.92 9.98
CA GLY A 348 -1.86 -14.62 10.44
C GLY A 348 -2.70 -14.66 11.72
N LEU A 349 -3.29 -15.82 12.07
CA LEU A 349 -3.88 -16.06 13.38
C LEU A 349 -2.83 -16.26 14.48
N THR A 350 -1.91 -17.19 14.29
CA THR A 350 -0.97 -17.63 15.33
C THR A 350 0.20 -16.66 15.51
N GLU A 351 0.62 -15.99 14.44
CA GLU A 351 1.68 -14.98 14.39
C GLU A 351 1.13 -13.56 14.62
N ALA A 352 -0.07 -13.41 15.18
CA ALA A 352 -0.57 -12.13 15.66
C ALA A 352 0.14 -11.76 16.98
N PHE A 353 0.65 -10.53 17.06
CA PHE A 353 1.44 -10.05 18.20
C PHE A 353 0.65 -9.08 19.09
N ASN A 354 0.72 -9.26 20.41
CA ASN A 354 0.21 -8.28 21.38
C ASN A 354 1.20 -7.11 21.59
N GLU A 355 0.86 -6.14 22.45
CA GLU A 355 1.73 -4.99 22.77
C GLU A 355 3.08 -5.39 23.41
N ALA A 356 3.15 -6.55 24.04
CA ALA A 356 4.36 -7.12 24.65
C ALA A 356 5.21 -7.94 23.68
N GLU A 357 4.86 -7.95 22.38
CA GLU A 357 5.53 -8.75 21.34
C GLU A 357 5.44 -10.26 21.56
N GLU A 358 4.42 -10.72 22.29
CA GLU A 358 4.09 -12.14 22.39
C GLU A 358 3.15 -12.55 21.26
N GLU A 359 3.43 -13.71 20.66
CA GLU A 359 2.57 -14.34 19.65
C GLU A 359 1.31 -14.94 20.28
N PHE A 360 0.21 -14.93 19.52
CA PHE A 360 -1.05 -15.58 19.92
C PHE A 360 -0.86 -17.08 20.09
N GLY A 361 -0.16 -17.71 19.15
CA GLY A 361 0.28 -19.09 19.20
C GLY A 361 -0.84 -20.15 19.07
N PRO A 362 -0.48 -21.37 18.66
CA PRO A 362 -1.43 -22.48 18.50
C PRO A 362 -2.01 -22.97 19.84
N GLU A 363 -1.33 -22.75 20.96
CA GLU A 363 -1.78 -23.14 22.31
C GLU A 363 -3.12 -22.49 22.68
N ARG A 364 -3.25 -21.18 22.42
CA ARG A 364 -4.49 -20.44 22.70
C ARG A 364 -5.64 -20.92 21.81
N VAL A 365 -5.36 -21.30 20.57
CA VAL A 365 -6.37 -21.90 19.68
C VAL A 365 -6.87 -23.23 20.25
N MET A 366 -5.96 -24.09 20.72
CA MET A 366 -6.30 -25.37 21.35
C MET A 366 -7.11 -25.20 22.65
N GLU A 367 -6.78 -24.20 23.46
CA GLU A 367 -7.55 -23.86 24.67
C GLU A 367 -9.00 -23.49 24.32
N ILE A 368 -9.19 -22.65 23.29
CA ILE A 368 -10.53 -22.24 22.83
C ILE A 368 -11.29 -23.45 22.28
N LEU A 369 -10.66 -24.27 21.43
CA LEU A 369 -11.28 -25.49 20.89
C LEU A 369 -11.74 -26.43 22.00
N SER A 370 -10.95 -26.59 23.04
CA SER A 370 -11.29 -27.42 24.21
C SER A 370 -12.52 -26.91 24.95
N GLN A 371 -12.71 -25.58 25.02
CA GLN A 371 -13.86 -24.95 25.68
C GLN A 371 -15.13 -24.98 24.82
N TYR A 372 -14.99 -24.90 23.50
CA TYR A 372 -16.11 -24.73 22.55
C TYR A 372 -16.37 -25.95 21.66
N ILE A 373 -15.82 -27.12 21.99
CA ILE A 373 -15.94 -28.36 21.20
C ILE A 373 -17.37 -28.74 20.79
N SER A 374 -18.35 -28.55 21.68
CA SER A 374 -19.75 -28.87 21.40
C SER A 374 -20.48 -27.77 20.63
N ALA A 375 -19.87 -26.60 20.45
CA ALA A 375 -20.47 -25.46 19.79
C ALA A 375 -20.55 -25.66 18.25
N THR A 376 -21.25 -24.74 17.59
CA THR A 376 -21.32 -24.67 16.14
C THR A 376 -19.99 -24.13 15.58
N PRO A 377 -19.64 -24.43 14.31
CA PRO A 377 -18.49 -23.84 13.63
C PRO A 377 -18.42 -22.32 13.74
N GLU A 378 -19.55 -21.64 13.51
CA GLU A 378 -19.69 -20.18 13.65
C GLU A 378 -19.31 -19.68 15.04
N ARG A 379 -19.75 -20.39 16.09
CA ARG A 379 -19.43 -20.02 17.46
C ARG A 379 -17.96 -20.25 17.80
N ILE A 380 -17.35 -21.32 17.26
CA ILE A 380 -15.92 -21.58 17.41
C ILE A 380 -15.11 -20.46 16.77
N ILE A 381 -15.42 -20.12 15.52
CA ILE A 381 -14.75 -19.03 14.79
C ILE A 381 -14.93 -17.71 15.53
N SER A 382 -16.15 -17.36 15.93
CA SER A 382 -16.42 -16.13 16.68
C SER A 382 -15.63 -16.07 17.98
N ALA A 383 -15.52 -17.18 18.73
CA ALA A 383 -14.76 -17.22 19.97
C ALA A 383 -13.24 -17.03 19.74
N ILE A 384 -12.71 -17.52 18.61
CA ILE A 384 -11.32 -17.28 18.22
C ILE A 384 -11.11 -15.80 17.86
N LEU A 385 -12.02 -15.21 17.09
CA LEU A 385 -11.96 -13.80 16.68
C LEU A 385 -12.11 -12.84 17.87
N ASP A 386 -13.04 -13.10 18.78
CA ASP A 386 -13.19 -12.30 20.00
C ASP A 386 -11.89 -12.36 20.83
N LYS A 387 -11.25 -13.54 20.90
CA LYS A 387 -10.03 -13.74 21.69
C LYS A 387 -8.80 -13.09 21.07
N ILE A 388 -8.67 -13.11 19.74
CA ILE A 388 -7.55 -12.47 19.05
C ILE A 388 -7.68 -10.95 19.13
N ASP A 389 -8.89 -10.39 18.97
CA ASP A 389 -9.15 -8.95 19.09
C ASP A 389 -8.77 -8.44 20.50
N ASP A 390 -9.18 -9.17 21.54
CA ASP A 390 -8.79 -8.87 22.92
C ASP A 390 -7.27 -8.99 23.15
N PHE A 391 -6.60 -9.91 22.45
CA PHE A 391 -5.17 -10.17 22.61
C PHE A 391 -4.29 -9.10 21.95
N ILE A 392 -4.61 -8.68 20.73
CA ILE A 392 -3.81 -7.70 19.98
C ILE A 392 -4.05 -6.25 20.45
N GLY A 393 -5.22 -5.98 21.07
CA GLY A 393 -5.59 -4.67 21.57
C GLY A 393 -5.67 -3.62 20.46
N LYS A 394 -4.70 -2.69 20.42
CA LYS A 394 -4.66 -1.62 19.41
C LYS A 394 -3.70 -1.89 18.24
N ARG A 395 -2.98 -3.02 18.26
CA ARG A 395 -2.07 -3.36 17.17
C ARG A 395 -2.87 -3.80 15.93
N PRO A 396 -2.49 -3.33 14.74
CA PRO A 396 -3.04 -3.89 13.51
C PRO A 396 -2.51 -5.30 13.30
N LEU A 397 -3.34 -6.15 12.68
CA LEU A 397 -2.90 -7.45 12.16
C LEU A 397 -1.79 -7.25 11.13
N SER A 398 -0.81 -8.15 11.12
CA SER A 398 0.34 -8.14 10.20
C SER A 398 0.13 -8.98 8.94
N ASP A 399 -0.85 -9.89 8.96
CA ASP A 399 -1.14 -10.79 7.85
C ASP A 399 -2.62 -11.10 7.66
N ASP A 400 -2.92 -11.80 6.57
CA ASP A 400 -4.24 -12.33 6.28
C ASP A 400 -4.66 -13.35 7.37
N ILE A 401 -5.91 -13.27 7.84
CA ILE A 401 -6.47 -14.27 8.74
C ILE A 401 -7.53 -15.07 8.00
N THR A 402 -7.30 -16.37 7.88
CA THR A 402 -8.28 -17.32 7.38
C THR A 402 -8.55 -18.41 8.40
N LEU A 403 -9.83 -18.68 8.62
CA LEU A 403 -10.33 -19.74 9.48
C LEU A 403 -11.37 -20.55 8.71
N LEU A 404 -11.32 -21.87 8.86
CA LEU A 404 -12.36 -22.76 8.34
C LEU A 404 -12.64 -23.84 9.39
N ALA A 405 -13.85 -23.85 9.92
CA ALA A 405 -14.29 -24.84 10.88
C ALA A 405 -15.30 -25.78 10.20
N CYS A 406 -15.00 -27.07 10.17
CA CYS A 406 -15.84 -28.11 9.59
C CYS A 406 -16.22 -29.13 10.66
N LYS A 407 -17.50 -29.15 11.02
CA LYS A 407 -18.06 -30.14 11.93
C LYS A 407 -18.75 -31.24 11.15
N TYR A 408 -18.30 -32.47 11.36
CA TYR A 408 -18.92 -33.66 10.80
C TYR A 408 -19.91 -34.26 11.80
N HIS A 409 -21.09 -34.62 11.31
CA HIS A 409 -22.17 -35.26 12.06
C HIS A 409 -22.34 -36.71 11.57
N VAL A 410 -22.65 -37.63 12.51
CA VAL A 410 -22.81 -39.07 12.23
C VAL A 410 -24.27 -39.48 12.17
#